data_AF-A0A6I9WHF2-F1
#
_entry.id   AF-A0A6I9WHF2-F1
#
_cell.length_a   1.000
_cell.length_b   1.000
_cell.length_c   1.000
_cell.angle_alpha   90.00
_cell.angle_beta   90.00
_cell.angle_gamma   90.00
#
_symmetry.space_group_name_H-M   'P 1'
#
loop_
_entity.id
_entity.type
_entity.pdbx_description
1 polymer ?
#
loop_
_entity_poly.entity_id
_entity_poly.type
_entity_poly.pdbx_seq_one_letter_code
_entity_poly.pdbx_strand_id
1 'polypeptide(L)'
;MVAMMLLVPVAQRHDPHYRKLLWSEHAGTLRYLKLPIEKLVLPMKEYLYPEEEDTSLIENYITTLVRRIVKQTRCPVPYAIAVHHSAMYLKRSNRLAVQMRAQVEKLWDRDIANTLLHYVPPRLM
;
A
#
# COMPACT_ATOMS: atom_id res chain seq x y z
N MET A 1 -11.45 12.65 14.25
CA MET A 1 -11.78 11.41 14.97
C MET A 1 -12.24 10.28 14.03
N VAL A 2 -13.19 10.48 13.11
CA VAL A 2 -13.78 9.38 12.30
C VAL A 2 -12.77 8.64 11.39
N ALA A 3 -11.86 9.34 10.71
CA ALA A 3 -10.92 8.74 9.76
C ALA A 3 -9.91 7.74 10.38
N MET A 4 -9.58 7.89 11.68
CA MET A 4 -8.66 6.97 12.38
C MET A 4 -9.30 5.60 12.59
N MET A 5 -10.58 5.57 12.95
CA MET A 5 -11.32 4.32 13.18
C MET A 5 -11.49 3.53 11.88
N LEU A 6 -11.63 4.22 10.74
CA LEU A 6 -11.69 3.56 9.43
C LEU A 6 -10.40 2.82 9.06
N LEU A 7 -9.27 3.22 9.65
CA LEU A 7 -7.99 2.57 9.38
C LEU A 7 -7.76 1.34 10.28
N VAL A 8 -8.41 1.23 11.44
CA VAL A 8 -8.17 0.08 12.35
C VAL A 8 -8.45 -1.27 11.67
N PRO A 9 -9.59 -1.49 10.98
CA PRO A 9 -9.90 -2.77 10.33
C PRO A 9 -8.97 -3.15 9.18
N VAL A 10 -8.17 -2.20 8.66
CA VAL A 10 -7.24 -2.47 7.55
C VAL A 10 -5.82 -2.78 8.00
N ALA A 11 -5.55 -2.80 9.31
CA ALA A 11 -4.31 -3.38 9.81
C ALA A 11 -4.24 -4.89 9.47
N GLN A 12 -3.03 -5.42 9.32
CA GLN A 12 -2.77 -6.75 8.76
C GLN A 12 -3.33 -7.89 9.62
N ARG A 13 -3.38 -7.70 10.94
CA ARG A 13 -3.96 -8.66 11.90
C ARG A 13 -5.47 -8.90 11.75
N HIS A 14 -6.18 -8.02 11.04
CA HIS A 14 -7.62 -8.13 10.84
C HIS A 14 -7.93 -8.82 9.50
N ASP A 15 -9.19 -9.26 9.37
CA ASP A 15 -9.67 -9.99 8.19
C ASP A 15 -9.34 -9.24 6.88
N PRO A 16 -8.66 -9.89 5.92
CA PRO A 16 -8.33 -9.29 4.62
C PRO A 16 -9.53 -8.73 3.85
N HIS A 17 -10.75 -9.21 4.13
CA HIS A 17 -11.99 -8.70 3.55
C HIS A 17 -12.11 -7.17 3.66
N TYR A 18 -11.76 -6.58 4.80
CA TYR A 18 -11.82 -5.13 5.00
C TYR A 18 -10.81 -4.37 4.14
N ARG A 19 -9.60 -4.93 3.98
CA ARG A 19 -8.60 -4.37 3.08
C ARG A 19 -9.12 -4.44 1.64
N LYS A 20 -9.67 -5.57 1.21
CA LYS A 20 -10.25 -5.72 -0.13
C LYS A 20 -11.31 -4.67 -0.38
N LEU A 21 -12.31 -4.59 0.48
CA LEU A 21 -13.41 -3.62 0.36
C LEU A 21 -12.89 -2.19 0.23
N LEU A 22 -11.94 -1.78 1.09
CA LEU A 22 -11.40 -0.43 1.04
C LEU A 22 -10.60 -0.14 -0.23
N TRP A 23 -9.75 -1.07 -0.65
CA TRP A 23 -8.78 -0.86 -1.73
C TRP A 23 -9.30 -1.18 -3.13
N SER A 24 -10.38 -1.96 -3.26
CA SER A 24 -11.07 -2.17 -4.53
C SER A 24 -12.26 -1.19 -4.68
N GLU A 25 -13.28 -1.32 -3.84
CA GLU A 25 -14.57 -0.64 -4.00
C GLU A 25 -14.53 0.82 -3.55
N HIS A 26 -13.74 1.11 -2.53
CA HIS A 26 -13.67 2.45 -1.92
C HIS A 26 -12.33 3.14 -2.12
N ALA A 27 -11.52 2.73 -3.10
CA ALA A 27 -10.19 3.28 -3.34
C ALA A 27 -10.18 4.81 -3.50
N GLY A 28 -11.25 5.36 -4.11
CA GLY A 28 -11.43 6.80 -4.27
C GLY A 28 -11.48 7.57 -2.95
N THR A 29 -11.88 6.93 -1.85
CA THR A 29 -11.99 7.54 -0.52
C THR A 29 -10.64 7.70 0.19
N LEU A 30 -9.63 6.90 -0.18
CA LEU A 30 -8.29 6.90 0.42
C LEU A 30 -7.63 8.29 0.37
N ARG A 31 -7.93 9.10 -0.66
CA ARG A 31 -7.41 10.46 -0.81
C ARG A 31 -7.86 11.44 0.29
N TYR A 32 -8.88 11.08 1.06
CA TYR A 32 -9.41 11.88 2.17
C TYR A 32 -8.82 11.46 3.53
N LEU A 33 -8.11 10.33 3.60
CA LEU A 33 -7.41 9.86 4.79
C LEU A 33 -6.09 10.62 4.97
N LYS A 34 -6.19 11.92 5.25
CA LYS A 34 -5.04 12.83 5.47
C LYS A 34 -4.40 12.69 6.85
N LEU A 35 -4.51 11.51 7.46
CA LEU A 35 -4.04 11.27 8.81
C LEU A 35 -2.50 11.18 8.83
N PRO A 36 -1.80 12.01 9.62
CA PRO A 36 -0.36 11.84 9.86
C PRO A 36 -0.08 10.48 10.52
N ILE A 37 1.06 9.86 10.20
CA ILE A 37 1.42 8.51 10.70
C ILE A 37 1.51 8.52 12.24
N GLU A 38 1.96 9.62 12.82
CA GLU A 38 2.16 9.82 14.26
C GLU A 38 0.83 9.85 15.03
N LYS A 39 -0.29 10.01 14.32
CA LYS A 39 -1.64 10.05 14.89
C LYS A 39 -2.40 8.73 14.70
N LEU A 40 -1.74 7.67 14.25
CA LEU A 40 -2.37 6.36 14.14
C LEU A 40 -2.66 5.77 15.53
N VAL A 41 -3.80 5.08 15.64
CA VAL A 41 -4.19 4.33 16.85
C VAL A 41 -3.34 3.06 16.99
N LEU A 42 -2.97 2.45 15.87
CA LEU A 42 -2.08 1.30 15.82
C LEU A 42 -0.72 1.72 15.26
N PRO A 43 0.40 1.15 15.73
CA PRO A 43 1.70 1.47 15.18
C PRO A 43 1.76 1.08 13.69
N MET A 44 2.51 1.84 12.89
CA MET A 44 2.61 1.63 11.44
C MET A 44 2.96 0.17 11.07
N LYS A 45 3.75 -0.51 11.91
CA LYS A 45 4.13 -1.93 11.77
C LYS A 45 2.94 -2.86 11.59
N GLU A 46 1.83 -2.61 12.29
CA GLU A 46 0.61 -3.42 12.22
C GLU A 46 -0.09 -3.31 10.85
N TYR A 47 0.21 -2.28 10.07
CA TYR A 47 -0.30 -2.12 8.71
C TYR A 47 0.61 -2.71 7.63
N LEU A 48 1.89 -2.88 7.97
CA LEU A 48 2.93 -3.33 7.06
C LEU A 48 3.24 -4.83 7.19
N TYR A 49 2.96 -5.43 8.35
CA TYR A 49 3.33 -6.82 8.65
C TYR A 49 2.17 -7.64 9.23
N PRO A 50 2.00 -8.92 8.83
CA PRO A 50 2.74 -9.61 7.76
C PRO A 50 2.57 -8.96 6.39
N GLU A 51 3.47 -9.26 5.46
CA GLU A 51 3.37 -8.78 4.08
C GLU A 51 2.12 -9.35 3.41
N GLU A 52 1.47 -8.54 2.58
CA GLU A 52 0.28 -8.96 1.85
C GLU A 52 0.62 -10.06 0.83
N GLU A 53 -0.18 -11.13 0.86
CA GLU A 53 -0.03 -12.26 -0.06
C GLU A 53 -1.13 -12.28 -1.13
N ASP A 54 -2.24 -11.59 -0.88
CA ASP A 54 -3.35 -11.54 -1.81
C ASP A 54 -3.00 -10.69 -3.04
N THR A 55 -2.89 -11.36 -4.18
CA THR A 55 -2.43 -10.76 -5.44
C THR A 55 -3.41 -9.71 -5.97
N SER A 56 -4.70 -9.84 -5.67
CA SER A 56 -5.70 -8.82 -6.06
C SER A 56 -5.52 -7.54 -5.26
N LEU A 57 -5.13 -7.63 -3.98
CA LEU A 57 -4.76 -6.46 -3.18
C LEU A 57 -3.46 -5.83 -3.67
N ILE A 58 -2.45 -6.63 -4.03
CA ILE A 58 -1.21 -6.11 -4.62
C ILE A 58 -1.49 -5.32 -5.90
N GLU A 59 -2.34 -5.83 -6.79
CA GLU A 59 -2.75 -5.11 -8.00
C GLU A 59 -3.45 -3.79 -7.68
N ASN A 60 -4.35 -3.78 -6.68
CA ASN A 60 -5.02 -2.56 -6.24
C ASN A 60 -4.03 -1.53 -5.65
N TYR A 61 -3.07 -1.96 -4.84
CA TYR A 61 -2.01 -1.09 -4.30
C TYR A 61 -1.20 -0.44 -5.42
N ILE A 62 -0.70 -1.23 -6.38
CA ILE A 62 0.06 -0.70 -7.53
C ILE A 62 -0.82 0.25 -8.34
N THR A 63 -2.06 -0.14 -8.64
CA THR A 63 -2.99 0.66 -9.44
C THR A 63 -3.27 2.01 -8.79
N THR A 64 -3.51 2.06 -7.48
CA THR A 64 -3.77 3.33 -6.78
C THR A 64 -2.56 4.26 -6.74
N LEU A 65 -1.33 3.70 -6.70
CA LEU A 65 -0.08 4.47 -6.81
C LEU A 65 0.11 5.03 -8.22
N VAL A 66 0.01 4.18 -9.25
CA VAL A 66 0.17 4.56 -10.66
C VAL A 66 -0.88 5.60 -11.08
N ARG A 67 -2.13 5.43 -10.64
CA ARG A 67 -3.22 6.40 -10.88
C ARG A 67 -3.16 7.62 -9.96
N ARG A 68 -2.16 7.72 -9.08
CA ARG A 68 -1.94 8.82 -8.14
C ARG A 68 -3.16 9.11 -7.25
N ILE A 69 -3.95 8.06 -6.95
CA ILE A 69 -5.09 8.11 -6.03
C ILE A 69 -4.58 8.35 -4.62
N VAL A 70 -3.52 7.62 -4.25
CA VAL A 70 -2.76 7.84 -3.01
C VAL A 70 -1.47 8.60 -3.31
N LYS A 71 -1.11 9.53 -2.43
CA LYS A 71 0.12 10.34 -2.52
C LYS A 71 0.66 10.58 -1.12
N GLN A 72 1.99 10.51 -0.96
CA GLN A 72 2.65 10.73 0.33
C GLN A 72 2.24 12.04 1.00
N THR A 73 2.16 13.14 0.24
CA THR A 73 1.84 14.48 0.78
C THR A 73 0.37 14.67 1.14
N ARG A 74 -0.54 13.81 0.66
CA ARG A 74 -1.99 13.96 0.87
C ARG A 74 -2.58 12.90 1.79
N CYS A 75 -2.15 11.65 1.65
CA CYS A 75 -2.63 10.51 2.44
C CYS A 75 -1.45 9.58 2.75
N PRO A 76 -0.59 9.98 3.71
CA PRO A 76 0.69 9.32 3.95
C PRO A 76 0.53 7.87 4.41
N VAL A 77 -0.51 7.55 5.19
CA VAL A 77 -0.74 6.18 5.68
C VAL A 77 -1.13 5.22 4.55
N PRO A 78 -2.20 5.45 3.75
CA PRO A 78 -2.47 4.61 2.58
C PRO A 78 -1.29 4.53 1.62
N TYR A 79 -0.62 5.66 1.35
CA TYR A 79 0.55 5.66 0.48
C TYR A 79 1.65 4.71 0.98
N ALA A 80 1.98 4.76 2.28
CA ALA A 80 3.00 3.89 2.86
C ALA A 80 2.60 2.41 2.82
N ILE A 81 1.33 2.08 3.07
CA ILE A 81 0.80 0.72 2.95
C ILE A 81 0.97 0.19 1.52
N ALA A 82 0.48 0.95 0.53
CA ALA A 82 0.55 0.54 -0.86
C ALA A 82 1.99 0.36 -1.33
N VAL A 83 2.88 1.33 -1.04
CA VAL A 83 4.30 1.25 -1.43
C VAL A 83 4.96 0.02 -0.81
N HIS A 84 4.75 -0.20 0.49
CA HIS A 84 5.39 -1.31 1.20
C HIS A 84 5.00 -2.66 0.60
N HIS A 85 3.70 -2.96 0.55
CA HIS A 85 3.21 -4.26 0.10
C HIS A 85 3.50 -4.50 -1.38
N SER A 86 3.30 -3.49 -2.23
CA SER A 86 3.68 -3.59 -3.64
C SER A 86 5.17 -3.88 -3.79
N ALA A 87 6.04 -3.09 -3.16
CA ALA A 87 7.48 -3.25 -3.32
C ALA A 87 8.01 -4.58 -2.75
N MET A 88 7.50 -5.02 -1.60
CA MET A 88 7.89 -6.30 -1.02
C MET A 88 7.42 -7.48 -1.90
N TYR A 89 6.20 -7.43 -2.45
CA TYR A 89 5.72 -8.45 -3.38
C TYR A 89 6.56 -8.50 -4.67
N LEU A 90 6.91 -7.34 -5.24
CA LEU A 90 7.73 -7.25 -6.46
C LEU A 90 9.15 -7.83 -6.29
N LYS A 91 9.67 -7.95 -5.06
CA LYS A 91 10.97 -8.61 -4.80
C LYS A 91 10.91 -10.13 -4.90
N ARG A 92 9.71 -10.72 -4.88
CA ARG A 92 9.54 -12.18 -4.94
C ARG A 92 9.94 -12.72 -6.32
N SER A 93 10.29 -14.01 -6.37
CA SER A 93 10.74 -14.71 -7.57
C SER A 93 9.64 -15.49 -8.29
N ASN A 94 8.41 -15.53 -7.75
CA ASN A 94 7.29 -16.20 -8.40
C ASN A 94 6.93 -15.51 -9.72
N ARG A 95 6.32 -16.26 -10.64
CA ARG A 95 6.03 -15.81 -12.00
C ARG A 95 5.24 -14.49 -12.05
N LEU A 96 4.21 -14.36 -11.21
CA LEU A 96 3.36 -13.16 -11.21
C LEU A 96 4.14 -11.94 -10.72
N ALA A 97 4.90 -12.07 -9.62
CA ALA A 97 5.75 -10.98 -9.13
C ALA A 97 6.77 -10.51 -10.18
N VAL A 98 7.40 -11.43 -10.91
CA VAL A 98 8.33 -11.11 -12.00
C VAL A 98 7.61 -10.36 -13.14
N GLN A 99 6.41 -10.80 -13.52
CA GLN A 99 5.61 -10.14 -14.55
C GLN A 99 5.19 -8.72 -14.13
N MET A 100 4.70 -8.56 -12.90
CA MET A 100 4.32 -7.25 -12.35
C MET A 100 5.54 -6.32 -12.25
N ARG A 101 6.71 -6.83 -11.85
CA ARG A 101 7.95 -6.05 -11.79
C ARG A 101 8.35 -5.53 -13.16
N ALA A 102 8.30 -6.37 -14.19
CA ALA A 102 8.58 -5.98 -15.57
C ALA A 102 7.59 -4.91 -16.10
N GLN A 103 6.34 -4.91 -15.63
CA GLN A 103 5.38 -3.84 -15.94
C GLN A 103 5.75 -2.53 -15.23
N VAL A 104 6.15 -2.60 -13.96
CA VAL A 104 6.58 -1.44 -13.16
C VAL A 104 7.84 -0.79 -13.76
N GLU A 105 8.81 -1.56 -14.22
CA GLU A 105 10.02 -1.08 -14.92
C GLU A 105 9.70 -0.27 -16.19
N LYS A 106 8.56 -0.56 -16.84
CA LYS A 106 8.11 0.10 -18.06
C LYS A 106 7.21 1.31 -17.81
N LEU A 107 6.88 1.63 -16.55
CA LEU A 107 6.07 2.80 -16.24
C LEU A 107 6.75 4.08 -16.71
N TRP A 108 5.96 4.98 -17.30
CA TRP A 108 6.41 6.31 -17.69
C TRP A 108 6.76 7.16 -16.45
N ASP A 109 6.03 6.94 -15.35
CA ASP A 109 6.22 7.61 -14.07
C ASP A 109 7.44 7.01 -13.34
N ARG A 110 8.61 7.58 -13.62
CA ARG A 110 9.89 7.10 -13.09
C ARG A 110 10.00 7.26 -11.58
N ASP A 111 9.30 8.23 -10.98
CA ASP A 111 9.31 8.43 -9.53
C ASP A 111 8.64 7.26 -8.81
N ILE A 112 7.45 6.85 -9.27
CA ILE A 112 6.75 5.69 -8.70
C ILE A 112 7.51 4.39 -9.00
N ALA A 113 8.01 4.21 -10.22
CA ALA A 113 8.81 3.03 -10.56
C ALA A 113 10.04 2.91 -9.65
N ASN A 114 10.82 3.99 -9.49
CA ASN A 114 11.99 4.00 -8.62
C ASN A 114 11.63 3.76 -7.16
N THR A 115 10.53 4.37 -6.68
CA THR A 115 10.02 4.17 -5.31
C THR A 115 9.74 2.70 -5.04
N LEU A 116 9.08 1.99 -5.96
CA LEU A 116 8.72 0.59 -5.79
C LEU A 116 9.92 -0.35 -5.95
N LEU A 117 10.77 -0.13 -6.96
CA LEU A 117 11.87 -1.03 -7.30
C LEU A 117 13.04 -0.94 -6.29
N HIS A 118 13.28 0.23 -5.72
CA HIS A 118 14.40 0.49 -4.80
C HIS A 118 13.93 0.67 -3.34
N TYR A 119 12.70 0.29 -3.03
CA TYR A 119 12.14 0.43 -1.69
C TYR A 119 12.95 -0.37 -0.66
N VAL A 120 13.31 0.30 0.44
CA VAL A 120 13.86 -0.34 1.63
C VAL A 120 12.80 -0.28 2.73
N PRO A 121 12.33 -1.43 3.26
CA PRO A 121 11.35 -1.43 4.32
C PRO A 121 11.92 -0.76 5.59
N PRO A 122 11.12 0.02 6.32
CA PRO A 122 11.56 0.66 7.54
C PRO A 122 11.98 -0.41 8.57
N ARG A 123 13.09 -0.17 9.27
CA ARG A 123 13.48 -0.97 10.44
C ARG A 123 12.54 -0.62 11.59
N LEU A 124 11.40 -1.29 11.65
CA LEU A 124 10.41 -1.11 12.71
C LEU A 124 10.79 -2.03 13.87
N MET A 125 11.59 -1.48 14.79
CA MET A 125 11.89 -2.08 16.09
C MET A 125 10.57 -2.40 16.80
#